data_AF-A0A3D9SFG0-F1
#
_entry.id   AF-A0A3D9SFG0-F1
#
_cell.length_a   1.000
_cell.length_b   1.000
_cell.length_c   1.000
_cell.angle_alpha   90.00
_cell.angle_beta   90.00
_cell.angle_gamma   90.00
#
_symmetry.space_group_name_H-M   'P 1'
#
loop_
_entity.id
_entity.type
_entity.pdbx_description
1 polymer ?
#
loop_
_entity_poly.entity_id
_entity_poly.type
_entity_poly.pdbx_seq_one_letter_code
_entity_poly.pdbx_strand_id
1 'polypeptide(L)'
;MRKTWISVMLILFLVAIVTGCGQTSPYGTPVPIKQLKWGMNEKETMTRLGITEKEITATSNGFMLKERIELYNRPAEVNFLFSEHFLLGITAIFKPADVAFVEQEITKQRGPGEPQYNAKNELIQLSWNDGLLQDNKKWLAVVEKIYRDNGMKATENPMEDGVNVTGKPITSWVLILDKNSPRYGVVSFYGQVAAMLNYPERFFPTGKVEKE
;
A
#
# COMPACT_ATOMS: atom_id res chain seq x y z
N MET A 1 -0.93 50.34 5.38
CA MET A 1 -0.26 49.21 6.08
C MET A 1 -1.20 48.11 6.61
N ARG A 2 -2.45 48.40 7.03
CA ARG A 2 -3.41 47.37 7.49
C ARG A 2 -3.93 46.40 6.41
N LYS A 3 -4.11 46.86 5.16
CA LYS A 3 -4.69 46.05 4.07
C LYS A 3 -3.76 44.93 3.57
N THR A 4 -2.45 45.17 3.52
CA THR A 4 -1.45 44.17 3.07
C THR A 4 -1.29 43.02 4.05
N TRP A 5 -1.43 43.27 5.36
CA TRP A 5 -1.40 42.23 6.39
C TRP A 5 -2.55 41.23 6.29
N ILE A 6 -3.75 41.72 5.97
CA ILE A 6 -4.95 40.88 5.79
C ILE A 6 -4.78 39.99 4.56
N SER A 7 -4.24 40.52 3.46
CA SER A 7 -3.96 39.74 2.25
C SER A 7 -2.91 38.65 2.49
N VAL A 8 -1.85 38.93 3.24
CA VAL A 8 -0.82 37.93 3.58
C VAL A 8 -1.37 36.82 4.48
N MET A 9 -2.20 37.15 5.47
CA MET A 9 -2.87 36.14 6.30
C MET A 9 -3.85 35.27 5.50
N LEU A 10 -4.61 35.86 4.57
CA LEU A 10 -5.50 35.10 3.68
C LEU A 10 -4.75 34.12 2.78
N ILE A 11 -3.60 34.54 2.22
CA ILE A 11 -2.75 33.67 1.41
C ILE A 11 -2.17 32.53 2.27
N LEU A 12 -1.68 32.83 3.49
CA LEU A 12 -1.17 31.81 4.42
C LEU A 12 -2.27 30.81 4.85
N PHE A 13 -3.50 31.29 5.08
CA PHE A 13 -4.63 30.43 5.43
C PHE A 13 -5.08 29.56 4.24
N LEU A 14 -5.08 30.12 3.02
CA LEU A 14 -5.32 29.36 1.79
C LEU A 14 -4.23 28.30 1.54
N VAL A 15 -2.96 28.62 1.78
CA VAL A 15 -1.86 27.64 1.70
C VAL A 15 -2.07 26.51 2.71
N ALA A 16 -2.46 26.82 3.95
CA ALA A 16 -2.75 25.81 4.98
C ALA A 16 -3.95 24.91 4.63
N ILE A 17 -4.99 25.46 4.00
CA ILE A 17 -6.15 24.68 3.52
C ILE A 17 -5.75 23.77 2.35
N VAL A 18 -4.89 24.23 1.43
CA VAL A 18 -4.49 23.48 0.24
C VAL A 18 -3.44 22.40 0.56
N THR A 19 -2.62 22.57 1.58
CA THR A 19 -1.65 21.54 2.03
C THR A 19 -2.27 20.39 2.83
N GLY A 20 -3.55 20.46 3.19
CA GLY A 20 -4.21 19.56 4.15
C GLY A 20 -5.05 18.41 3.58
N CYS A 21 -5.24 18.31 2.25
CA CYS A 21 -6.02 17.19 1.66
C CYS A 21 -5.13 15.99 1.32
N GLY A 22 -4.29 15.56 2.27
CA GLY A 22 -3.69 14.23 2.24
C GLY A 22 -4.73 13.19 2.65
N GLN A 23 -4.78 12.05 1.95
CA GLN A 23 -5.59 10.93 2.39
C GLN A 23 -5.03 10.40 3.72
N THR A 24 -5.76 10.57 4.83
CA THR A 24 -5.32 10.06 6.13
C THR A 24 -5.66 8.58 6.24
N SER A 25 -4.66 7.73 6.43
CA SER A 25 -4.83 6.34 6.87
C SER A 25 -4.60 6.26 8.39
N PRO A 26 -5.44 5.54 9.15
CA PRO A 26 -5.16 5.29 10.57
C PRO A 26 -3.88 4.46 10.79
N TYR A 27 -3.49 3.66 9.79
CA TYR A 27 -2.35 2.76 9.85
C TYR A 27 -1.49 2.87 8.60
N GLY A 28 -0.22 3.23 8.80
CA GLY A 28 0.78 3.37 7.75
C GLY A 28 0.37 4.33 6.62
N THR A 29 1.02 4.17 5.48
CA THR A 29 0.80 5.01 4.30
C THR A 29 -0.51 4.61 3.60
N PRO A 30 -1.37 5.56 3.21
CA PRO A 30 -2.58 5.27 2.46
C PRO A 30 -2.29 4.59 1.12
N VAL A 31 -3.31 3.93 0.57
CA VAL A 31 -3.30 3.43 -0.80
C VAL A 31 -3.03 4.60 -1.76
N PRO A 32 -2.15 4.47 -2.77
CA PRO A 32 -1.80 5.56 -3.70
C PRO A 32 -2.90 5.87 -4.72
N ILE A 33 -4.15 5.47 -4.45
CA ILE A 33 -5.33 5.77 -5.25
C ILE A 33 -6.37 6.35 -4.29
N LYS A 34 -6.89 7.53 -4.65
CA LYS A 34 -7.86 8.24 -3.82
C LYS A 34 -9.05 7.34 -3.48
N GLN A 35 -9.57 7.50 -2.26
CA GLN A 35 -10.76 6.80 -1.75
C GLN A 35 -10.61 5.31 -1.45
N LEU A 36 -9.50 4.67 -1.84
CA LEU A 36 -9.22 3.28 -1.48
C LEU A 36 -8.56 3.17 -0.11
N LYS A 37 -8.84 2.09 0.62
CA LYS A 37 -8.19 1.77 1.89
C LYS A 37 -7.72 0.33 1.89
N TRP A 38 -6.62 0.07 2.60
CA TRP A 38 -6.14 -1.28 2.84
C TRP A 38 -7.22 -2.10 3.57
N GLY A 39 -7.50 -3.31 3.06
CA GLY A 39 -8.51 -4.23 3.60
C GLY A 39 -9.94 -4.04 3.07
N MET A 40 -10.15 -3.08 2.15
CA MET A 40 -11.40 -3.05 1.36
C MET A 40 -11.57 -4.36 0.59
N ASN A 41 -12.80 -4.86 0.48
CA ASN A 41 -13.07 -6.01 -0.37
C ASN A 41 -13.18 -5.63 -1.86
N GLU A 42 -13.25 -6.62 -2.74
CA GLU A 42 -13.31 -6.39 -4.20
C GLU A 42 -14.48 -5.49 -4.60
N LYS A 43 -15.69 -5.77 -4.08
CA LYS A 43 -16.89 -4.98 -4.38
C LYS A 43 -16.77 -3.54 -3.88
N GLU A 44 -16.26 -3.34 -2.67
CA GLU A 44 -15.97 -2.01 -2.12
C GLU A 44 -14.95 -1.27 -2.99
N THR A 45 -13.87 -1.94 -3.39
CA THR A 45 -12.81 -1.38 -4.24
C THR A 45 -13.38 -0.93 -5.59
N MET A 46 -14.13 -1.80 -6.27
CA MET A 46 -14.76 -1.47 -7.56
C MET A 46 -15.76 -0.31 -7.43
N THR A 47 -16.59 -0.32 -6.38
CA THR A 47 -17.56 0.76 -6.11
C THR A 47 -16.86 2.10 -5.89
N ARG A 48 -15.74 2.11 -5.17
CA ARG A 48 -14.95 3.33 -4.89
C ARG A 48 -14.21 3.85 -6.11
N LEU A 49 -13.79 2.95 -7.00
CA LEU A 49 -13.20 3.30 -8.28
C LEU A 49 -14.26 3.72 -9.32
N GLY A 50 -15.54 3.44 -9.07
CA GLY A 50 -16.61 3.71 -10.03
C GLY A 50 -16.56 2.82 -11.26
N ILE A 51 -15.98 1.62 -11.13
CA ILE A 51 -15.77 0.67 -12.24
C ILE A 51 -16.66 -0.56 -12.11
N THR A 52 -16.85 -1.24 -13.23
CA THR A 52 -17.62 -2.47 -13.36
C THR A 52 -16.74 -3.65 -13.77
N GLU A 53 -17.30 -4.87 -13.71
CA GLU A 53 -16.60 -6.10 -14.11
C GLU A 53 -16.15 -6.07 -15.59
N LYS A 54 -16.79 -5.25 -16.44
CA LYS A 54 -16.42 -5.10 -17.85
C LYS A 54 -15.09 -4.37 -18.03
N GLU A 55 -14.67 -3.56 -17.06
CA GLU A 55 -13.46 -2.73 -17.11
C GLU A 55 -12.24 -3.43 -16.49
N ILE A 56 -12.41 -4.66 -16.00
CA ILE A 56 -11.36 -5.42 -15.35
C ILE A 56 -11.08 -6.74 -16.06
N THR A 57 -9.87 -7.24 -15.84
CA THR A 57 -9.48 -8.61 -16.14
C THR A 57 -9.22 -9.32 -14.82
N ALA A 58 -9.99 -10.37 -14.53
CA ALA A 58 -9.77 -11.17 -13.33
C ALA A 58 -8.40 -11.87 -13.38
N THR A 59 -7.76 -11.98 -12.22
CA THR A 59 -6.49 -12.68 -12.00
C THR A 59 -6.68 -13.72 -10.91
N SER A 60 -5.69 -14.58 -10.67
CA SER A 60 -5.79 -15.62 -9.65
C SER A 60 -6.10 -15.09 -8.24
N ASN A 61 -5.59 -13.91 -7.90
CA ASN A 61 -5.68 -13.34 -6.56
C ASN A 61 -6.19 -11.88 -6.59
N GLY A 62 -7.06 -11.52 -7.54
CA GLY A 62 -7.57 -10.15 -7.66
C GLY A 62 -7.90 -9.75 -9.09
N PHE A 63 -7.67 -8.49 -9.46
CA PHE A 63 -7.98 -8.02 -10.80
C PHE A 63 -7.06 -6.91 -11.31
N MET A 64 -6.92 -6.84 -12.63
CA MET A 64 -6.21 -5.79 -13.35
C MET A 64 -7.20 -4.87 -14.05
N LEU A 65 -6.96 -3.56 -14.05
CA LEU A 65 -7.73 -2.62 -14.87
C LEU A 65 -7.34 -2.76 -16.34
N LYS A 66 -8.33 -2.79 -17.23
CA LYS A 66 -8.09 -2.77 -18.68
C LYS A 66 -7.57 -1.41 -19.15
N GLU A 67 -8.03 -0.34 -18.51
CA GLU A 67 -7.55 1.01 -18.77
C GLU A 67 -6.46 1.42 -17.79
N ARG A 68 -5.53 2.24 -18.27
CA ARG A 68 -4.48 2.81 -17.42
C ARG A 68 -5.06 3.92 -16.56
N ILE A 69 -4.62 3.98 -15.31
CA ILE A 69 -4.98 5.08 -14.39
C ILE A 69 -3.77 5.94 -14.08
N GLU A 70 -4.00 7.18 -13.72
CA GLU A 70 -2.93 8.11 -13.34
C GLU A 70 -2.48 7.86 -11.91
N LEU A 71 -1.19 7.57 -11.74
CA LEU A 71 -0.48 7.46 -10.46
C LEU A 71 0.77 8.33 -10.54
N TYR A 72 0.99 9.18 -9.54
CA TYR A 72 2.11 10.14 -9.54
C TYR A 72 2.19 10.94 -10.85
N ASN A 73 1.05 11.45 -11.34
CA ASN A 73 0.94 12.21 -12.59
C ASN A 73 1.45 11.45 -13.84
N ARG A 74 1.42 10.11 -13.82
CA ARG A 74 1.81 9.23 -14.93
C ARG A 74 0.82 8.09 -15.13
N PRO A 75 0.53 7.69 -16.38
CA PRO A 75 -0.36 6.57 -16.64
C PRO A 75 0.33 5.25 -16.28
N ALA A 76 -0.35 4.41 -15.51
CA ALA A 76 0.12 3.08 -15.11
C ALA A 76 -0.92 2.00 -15.40
N GLU A 77 -0.44 0.81 -15.74
CA GLU A 77 -1.27 -0.41 -15.69
C GLU A 77 -1.31 -0.88 -14.25
N VAL A 78 -2.52 -1.09 -13.72
CA VAL A 78 -2.71 -1.34 -12.29
C VAL A 78 -3.39 -2.67 -12.03
N ASN A 79 -2.77 -3.46 -11.16
CA ASN A 79 -3.29 -4.71 -10.66
C ASN A 79 -3.54 -4.60 -9.15
N PHE A 80 -4.71 -5.04 -8.72
CA PHE A 80 -5.13 -5.09 -7.33
C PHE A 80 -5.00 -6.52 -6.83
N LEU A 81 -4.26 -6.69 -5.73
CA LEU A 81 -4.03 -7.97 -5.08
C LEU A 81 -4.92 -8.10 -3.84
N PHE A 82 -5.73 -9.14 -3.84
CA PHE A 82 -6.60 -9.55 -2.75
C PHE A 82 -6.13 -10.87 -2.17
N SER A 83 -6.27 -11.01 -0.86
CA SER A 83 -6.16 -12.30 -0.16
C SER A 83 -7.36 -12.40 0.77
N GLU A 84 -8.02 -13.55 0.78
CA GLU A 84 -9.29 -13.74 1.50
C GLU A 84 -10.33 -12.65 1.16
N HIS A 85 -10.31 -12.18 -0.11
CA HIS A 85 -11.12 -11.08 -0.63
C HIS A 85 -10.82 -9.68 -0.08
N PHE A 86 -9.68 -9.44 0.59
CA PHE A 86 -9.27 -8.12 1.10
C PHE A 86 -8.09 -7.54 0.35
N LEU A 87 -8.16 -6.24 0.02
CA LEU A 87 -7.10 -5.51 -0.68
C LEU A 87 -5.85 -5.41 0.20
N LEU A 88 -4.81 -6.16 -0.15
CA LEU A 88 -3.53 -6.18 0.57
C LEU A 88 -2.39 -5.55 -0.24
N GLY A 89 -2.55 -5.47 -1.56
CA GLY A 89 -1.51 -4.92 -2.42
C GLY A 89 -2.04 -4.30 -3.69
N ILE A 90 -1.25 -3.40 -4.26
CA ILE A 90 -1.43 -2.85 -5.59
C ILE A 90 -0.09 -2.92 -6.31
N THR A 91 -0.11 -3.33 -7.56
CA THR A 91 1.05 -3.24 -8.44
C THR A 91 0.73 -2.24 -9.55
N ALA A 92 1.60 -1.27 -9.75
CA ALA A 92 1.53 -0.31 -10.84
C ALA A 92 2.72 -0.50 -11.78
N ILE A 93 2.46 -0.62 -13.07
CA ILE A 93 3.49 -0.79 -14.09
C ILE A 93 3.56 0.49 -14.91
N PHE A 94 4.70 1.17 -14.81
CA PHE A 94 4.98 2.40 -15.55
C PHE A 94 5.82 2.12 -16.79
N LYS A 95 5.69 2.98 -17.79
CA LYS A 95 6.57 2.91 -18.97
C LYS A 95 8.01 3.26 -18.56
N PRO A 96 9.02 2.70 -19.25
CA PRO A 96 10.44 2.97 -18.96
C PRO A 96 10.83 4.44 -18.86
N ALA A 97 10.24 5.30 -19.69
CA ALA A 97 10.53 6.73 -19.74
C ALA A 97 10.00 7.51 -18.52
N ASP A 98 9.04 6.94 -17.78
CA ASP A 98 8.39 7.59 -16.64
C ASP A 98 9.01 7.20 -15.29
N VAL A 99 9.83 6.15 -15.25
CA VAL A 99 10.37 5.56 -14.01
C VAL A 99 11.11 6.58 -13.15
N ALA A 100 11.99 7.39 -13.75
CA ALA A 100 12.75 8.41 -13.01
C ALA A 100 11.85 9.48 -12.38
N PHE A 101 10.75 9.84 -13.05
CA PHE A 101 9.78 10.80 -12.51
C PHE A 101 9.00 10.19 -11.34
N VAL A 102 8.57 8.94 -11.47
CA VAL A 102 7.85 8.21 -10.42
C VAL A 102 8.73 8.03 -9.18
N GLU A 103 10.00 7.65 -9.36
CA GLU A 103 10.99 7.58 -8.28
C GLU A 103 11.11 8.92 -7.54
N GLN A 104 11.24 10.03 -8.28
CA GLN A 104 11.35 11.36 -7.71
C GLN A 104 10.09 11.76 -6.93
N GLU A 105 8.90 11.50 -7.46
CA GLU A 105 7.64 11.85 -6.80
C GLU A 105 7.40 11.02 -5.53
N ILE A 106 7.73 9.72 -5.55
CA ILE A 106 7.66 8.89 -4.35
C ILE A 106 8.67 9.41 -3.31
N THR A 107 9.90 9.70 -3.73
CA THR A 107 10.96 10.22 -2.85
C THR A 107 10.57 11.57 -2.22
N LYS A 108 9.92 12.45 -2.98
CA LYS A 108 9.40 13.73 -2.49
C LYS A 108 8.34 13.54 -1.40
N GLN A 109 7.52 12.51 -1.51
CA GLN A 109 6.44 12.22 -0.54
C GLN A 109 6.93 11.45 0.68
N ARG A 110 7.92 10.56 0.51
CA ARG A 110 8.31 9.57 1.54
C ARG A 110 9.74 9.69 2.05
N GLY A 111 10.53 10.60 1.48
CA GLY A 111 11.96 10.67 1.73
C GLY A 111 12.75 9.66 0.89
N PRO A 112 14.07 9.56 1.10
CA PRO A 112 14.94 8.65 0.35
C PRO A 112 14.53 7.19 0.60
N GLY A 113 14.47 6.40 -0.47
CA GLY A 113 14.25 4.96 -0.38
C GLY A 113 15.52 4.22 0.03
N GLU A 114 15.35 3.06 0.65
CA GLU A 114 16.42 2.11 0.94
C GLU A 114 16.86 1.42 -0.36
N PRO A 115 18.11 1.61 -0.80
CA PRO A 115 18.59 1.04 -2.05
C PRO A 115 18.99 -0.43 -1.88
N GLN A 116 18.67 -1.22 -2.90
CA GLN A 116 19.18 -2.58 -3.06
C GLN A 116 20.01 -2.67 -4.34
N TYR A 117 21.19 -3.26 -4.22
CA TYR A 117 22.15 -3.40 -5.32
C TYR A 117 22.33 -4.87 -5.69
N ASN A 118 22.67 -5.13 -6.96
CA ASN A 118 23.07 -6.46 -7.41
C ASN A 118 24.58 -6.72 -7.13
N ALA A 119 25.07 -7.90 -7.53
CA ALA A 119 26.48 -8.29 -7.37
C ALA A 119 27.48 -7.41 -8.16
N LYS A 120 27.01 -6.63 -9.14
CA LYS A 120 27.80 -5.65 -9.89
C LYS A 120 27.73 -4.24 -9.29
N ASN A 121 27.12 -4.09 -8.12
CA ASN A 121 26.88 -2.82 -7.45
C ASN A 121 25.99 -1.85 -8.25
N GLU A 122 25.11 -2.38 -9.12
CA GLU A 122 24.11 -1.60 -9.84
C GLU A 122 22.82 -1.54 -9.00
N LEU A 123 22.20 -0.35 -8.91
CA LEU A 123 20.94 -0.16 -8.20
C LEU A 123 19.83 -0.91 -8.95
N ILE A 124 19.20 -1.88 -8.27
CA ILE A 124 18.14 -2.72 -8.87
C ILE A 124 16.75 -2.45 -8.28
N GLN A 125 16.68 -1.86 -7.09
CA GLN A 125 15.42 -1.62 -6.41
C GLN A 125 15.57 -0.51 -5.36
N LEU A 126 14.49 0.24 -5.15
CA LEU A 126 14.30 1.12 -4.01
C LEU A 126 13.09 0.67 -3.19
N SER A 127 13.23 0.67 -1.87
CA SER A 127 12.17 0.30 -0.93
C SER A 127 11.84 1.48 -0.01
N TRP A 128 10.56 1.77 0.22
CA TRP A 128 10.09 2.72 1.23
C TRP A 128 9.20 1.98 2.21
N ASN A 129 9.69 1.82 3.43
CA ASN A 129 8.98 1.14 4.51
C ASN A 129 8.51 2.17 5.53
N ASP A 130 7.31 1.98 6.07
CA ASP A 130 6.90 2.69 7.29
C ASP A 130 7.54 2.05 8.53
N GLY A 131 7.17 2.54 9.71
CA GLY A 131 7.54 1.93 10.98
C GLY A 131 7.22 0.44 11.02
N LEU A 132 7.98 -0.29 11.84
CA LEU A 132 7.84 -1.73 11.96
C LEU A 132 6.73 -2.08 12.93
N LEU A 133 6.06 -3.21 12.70
CA LEU A 133 4.96 -3.67 13.52
C LEU A 133 5.37 -3.86 14.99
N GLN A 134 6.58 -4.38 15.24
CA GLN A 134 7.06 -4.62 16.60
C GLN A 134 7.26 -3.33 17.42
N ASP A 135 7.44 -2.19 16.75
CA ASP A 135 7.63 -0.91 17.43
C ASP A 135 6.31 -0.42 18.07
N ASN A 136 5.17 -1.00 17.68
CA ASN A 136 3.86 -0.74 18.27
C ASN A 136 3.23 -2.00 18.87
N LYS A 137 3.44 -2.20 20.18
CA LYS A 137 2.94 -3.36 20.93
C LYS A 137 1.43 -3.58 20.81
N LYS A 138 0.63 -2.51 20.70
CA LYS A 138 -0.83 -2.63 20.56
C LYS A 138 -1.20 -3.19 19.20
N TRP A 139 -0.57 -2.71 18.14
CA TRP A 139 -0.81 -3.20 16.78
C TRP A 139 -0.29 -4.62 16.60
N LEU A 140 0.91 -4.92 17.13
CA LEU A 140 1.47 -6.27 17.13
C LEU A 140 0.50 -7.27 17.78
N ALA A 141 -0.01 -6.97 18.97
CA ALA A 141 -0.93 -7.85 19.68
C ALA A 141 -2.23 -8.13 18.89
N VAL A 142 -2.74 -7.14 18.15
CA VAL A 142 -3.93 -7.32 17.28
C VAL A 142 -3.60 -8.27 16.12
N VAL A 143 -2.49 -8.04 15.42
CA VAL A 143 -2.08 -8.86 14.28
C VAL A 143 -1.76 -10.30 14.70
N GLU A 144 -1.03 -10.49 15.81
CA GLU A 144 -0.79 -11.82 16.36
C GLU A 144 -2.08 -12.53 16.75
N LYS A 145 -3.06 -11.80 17.32
CA LYS A 145 -4.36 -12.38 17.66
C LYS A 145 -5.08 -12.87 16.41
N ILE A 146 -5.05 -12.11 15.31
CA ILE A 146 -5.60 -12.54 14.01
C ILE A 146 -4.97 -13.86 13.57
N TYR A 147 -3.64 -13.96 13.57
CA TYR A 147 -2.97 -15.22 13.19
C TYR A 147 -3.35 -16.38 14.11
N ARG A 148 -3.33 -16.17 15.44
CA ARG A 148 -3.73 -17.19 16.42
C ARG A 148 -5.16 -17.66 16.23
N ASP A 149 -6.08 -16.75 15.97
CA ASP A 149 -7.49 -17.08 15.76
C ASP A 149 -7.73 -17.86 14.47
N ASN A 150 -6.82 -17.76 13.48
CA ASN A 150 -6.79 -18.59 12.27
C ASN A 150 -5.98 -19.89 12.43
N GLY A 151 -5.66 -20.29 13.67
CA GLY A 151 -4.91 -21.51 13.95
C GLY A 151 -3.42 -21.43 13.65
N MET A 152 -2.87 -20.23 13.42
CA MET A 152 -1.44 -20.03 13.18
C MET A 152 -0.74 -19.53 14.45
N LYS A 153 0.40 -20.14 14.79
CA LYS A 153 1.28 -19.63 15.84
C LYS A 153 2.07 -18.43 15.29
N ALA A 154 2.18 -17.35 16.05
CA ALA A 154 3.18 -16.31 15.76
C ALA A 154 4.53 -16.72 16.35
N THR A 155 5.60 -16.71 15.55
CA THR A 155 6.94 -17.10 16.00
C THR A 155 8.01 -16.29 15.30
N GLU A 156 9.04 -15.87 16.03
CA GLU A 156 10.22 -15.20 15.46
C GLU A 156 11.25 -16.20 14.92
N ASN A 157 11.11 -17.48 15.28
CA ASN A 157 12.02 -18.54 14.90
C ASN A 157 11.66 -19.06 13.50
N PRO A 158 12.49 -18.87 12.47
CA PRO A 158 12.20 -19.34 11.11
C PRO A 158 12.16 -20.87 11.00
N MET A 159 12.63 -21.60 12.02
CA MET A 159 12.62 -23.07 12.08
C MET A 159 11.36 -23.63 12.76
N GLU A 160 10.52 -22.78 13.34
CA GLU A 160 9.25 -23.19 13.94
C GLU A 160 8.10 -23.02 12.96
N ASP A 161 7.15 -23.95 12.98
CA ASP A 161 5.89 -23.79 12.26
C ASP A 161 5.10 -22.62 12.83
N GLY A 162 4.98 -21.55 12.04
CA GLY A 162 4.26 -20.35 12.42
C GLY A 162 4.52 -19.18 11.48
N VAL A 163 3.87 -18.06 11.78
CA VAL A 163 4.03 -16.81 11.04
C VAL A 163 4.99 -15.90 11.81
N ASN A 164 6.10 -15.56 11.15
CA ASN A 164 6.94 -14.48 11.64
C ASN A 164 6.32 -13.14 11.27
N VAL A 165 5.88 -12.39 12.29
CA VAL A 165 5.32 -11.04 12.16
C VAL A 165 6.32 -9.94 12.53
N THR A 166 7.47 -10.31 13.10
CA THR A 166 8.54 -9.40 13.50
C THR A 166 9.30 -8.91 12.27
N GLY A 167 9.70 -7.64 12.28
CA GLY A 167 10.37 -6.99 11.16
C GLY A 167 9.45 -6.62 10.00
N LYS A 168 8.13 -6.88 10.08
CA LYS A 168 7.18 -6.46 9.05
C LYS A 168 6.85 -4.98 9.17
N PRO A 169 7.02 -4.17 8.12
CA PRO A 169 6.54 -2.80 8.11
C PRO A 169 5.00 -2.76 8.05
N ILE A 170 4.39 -1.66 8.52
CA ILE A 170 2.94 -1.48 8.41
C ILE A 170 2.49 -1.40 6.95
N THR A 171 3.23 -0.63 6.14
CA THR A 171 3.13 -0.64 4.67
C THR A 171 4.52 -0.55 4.06
N SER A 172 4.66 -1.07 2.84
CA SER A 172 5.93 -1.07 2.09
C SER A 172 5.67 -0.76 0.63
N TRP A 173 6.46 0.14 0.05
CA TRP A 173 6.46 0.43 -1.38
C TRP A 173 7.80 0.03 -1.98
N VAL A 174 7.78 -0.64 -3.12
CA VAL A 174 8.99 -1.18 -3.74
C VAL A 174 8.98 -0.83 -5.23
N LEU A 175 9.99 -0.10 -5.71
CA LEU A 175 10.19 0.22 -7.12
C LEU A 175 11.35 -0.61 -7.67
N ILE A 176 11.09 -1.35 -8.76
CA ILE A 176 12.11 -2.11 -9.47
C ILE A 176 12.79 -1.21 -10.52
N LEU A 177 14.11 -1.07 -10.41
CA LEU A 177 14.97 -0.23 -11.24
C LEU A 177 15.93 -1.03 -12.14
N ASP A 178 15.96 -2.36 -12.00
CA ASP A 178 16.77 -3.22 -12.88
C ASP A 178 16.23 -3.21 -14.32
N LYS A 179 16.95 -2.51 -15.21
CA LYS A 179 16.60 -2.39 -16.63
C LYS A 179 16.66 -3.71 -17.40
N ASN A 180 17.35 -4.72 -16.87
CA ASN A 180 17.43 -6.05 -17.47
C ASN A 180 16.27 -6.95 -17.02
N SER A 181 15.48 -6.51 -16.04
CA SER A 181 14.34 -7.26 -15.54
C SER A 181 13.09 -6.96 -16.36
N PRO A 182 12.24 -7.97 -16.66
CA PRO A 182 10.91 -7.73 -17.22
C PRO A 182 10.00 -6.94 -16.26
N ARG A 183 10.43 -6.76 -15.00
CA ARG A 183 9.73 -5.98 -13.98
C ARG A 183 10.25 -4.54 -13.88
N TYR A 184 11.13 -4.08 -14.76
CA TYR A 184 11.58 -2.69 -14.76
C TYR A 184 10.39 -1.72 -14.78
N GLY A 185 10.38 -0.75 -13.86
CA GLY A 185 9.30 0.23 -13.74
C GLY A 185 8.05 -0.28 -13.03
N VAL A 186 8.09 -1.48 -12.44
CA VAL A 186 7.04 -1.98 -11.55
C VAL A 186 7.21 -1.36 -10.17
N VAL A 187 6.15 -0.72 -9.68
CA VAL A 187 6.00 -0.31 -8.27
C VAL A 187 4.98 -1.22 -7.59
N SER A 188 5.40 -1.89 -6.52
CA SER A 188 4.51 -2.65 -5.65
C SER A 188 4.21 -1.86 -4.38
N PHE A 189 2.94 -1.74 -4.03
CA PHE A 189 2.44 -1.15 -2.80
C PHE A 189 1.83 -2.27 -1.95
N TYR A 190 2.37 -2.52 -0.76
CA TYR A 190 1.91 -3.55 0.15
C TYR A 190 1.38 -2.94 1.44
N GLY A 191 0.20 -3.38 1.88
CA GLY A 191 -0.45 -2.91 3.09
C GLY A 191 -1.17 -4.01 3.85
N GLN A 192 -0.64 -5.23 3.85
CA GLN A 192 -1.27 -6.36 4.55
C GLN A 192 -1.47 -6.10 6.05
N VAL A 193 -0.45 -5.58 6.74
CA VAL A 193 -0.55 -5.24 8.16
C VAL A 193 -1.57 -4.11 8.37
N ALA A 194 -1.53 -3.07 7.53
CA ALA A 194 -2.52 -2.00 7.57
C ALA A 194 -3.96 -2.50 7.32
N ALA A 195 -4.15 -3.48 6.44
CA ALA A 195 -5.45 -4.11 6.18
C ALA A 195 -5.97 -4.85 7.42
N MET A 196 -5.12 -5.66 8.05
CA MET A 196 -5.44 -6.37 9.30
C MET A 196 -5.79 -5.41 10.44
N LEU A 197 -5.12 -4.26 10.53
CA LEU A 197 -5.40 -3.26 11.56
C LEU A 197 -6.66 -2.44 11.27
N ASN A 198 -6.95 -2.16 10.01
CA ASN A 198 -8.15 -1.42 9.60
C ASN A 198 -9.44 -2.25 9.75
N TYR A 199 -9.35 -3.57 9.51
CA TYR A 199 -10.50 -4.47 9.49
C TYR A 199 -10.20 -5.81 10.18
N PRO A 200 -9.80 -5.83 11.46
CA PRO A 200 -9.40 -7.05 12.16
C PRO A 200 -10.51 -8.10 12.17
N GLU A 201 -11.77 -7.66 12.24
CA GLU A 201 -12.94 -8.52 12.26
C GLU A 201 -13.11 -9.38 11.01
N ARG A 202 -12.56 -8.91 9.88
CA ARG A 202 -12.67 -9.57 8.58
C ARG A 202 -11.70 -10.74 8.43
N PHE A 203 -10.67 -10.79 9.28
CA PHE A 203 -9.69 -11.87 9.30
C PHE A 203 -9.98 -12.89 10.39
N PHE A 204 -11.02 -12.75 11.22
CA PHE A 204 -11.39 -13.84 12.12
C PHE A 204 -12.20 -14.88 11.34
N PRO A 205 -12.01 -16.19 11.60
CA PRO A 205 -12.87 -17.20 11.03
C PRO A 205 -14.30 -16.86 11.44
N THR A 206 -15.15 -16.56 10.45
CA THR A 206 -16.57 -16.37 10.71
C THR A 206 -17.09 -17.66 11.31
N GLY A 207 -17.42 -17.63 12.59
CA GLY A 207 -18.08 -18.74 13.28
C GLY A 207 -19.43 -19.03 12.63
N LYS A 208 -19.42 -19.81 11.55
CA LYS A 208 -20.48 -20.71 11.15
C LYS A 208 -19.84 -22.07 10.92
N VAL A 209 -19.57 -22.74 12.04
CA VAL A 209 -19.72 -24.18 12.05
C VAL A 209 -21.22 -24.40 11.86
N GLU A 210 -21.66 -24.64 10.61
CA GLU A 210 -22.91 -25.35 10.40
C GLU A 210 -22.73 -26.71 11.06
N LYS A 211 -23.32 -26.85 12.25
CA LYS A 211 -23.62 -28.17 12.80
C LYS A 211 -24.87 -28.64 12.07
N GLU A 212 -24.71 -29.61 11.20
CA GLU A 212 -25.70 -30.66 10.97
C GLU A 212 -25.06 -32.01 11.33
#